data_AF-A0A965SSU1-F1
#
_entry.id   AF-A0A965SSU1-F1
#
_cell.length_a   1.000
_cell.length_b   1.000
_cell.length_c   1.000
_cell.angle_alpha   90.00
_cell.angle_beta   90.00
_cell.angle_gamma   90.00
#
_symmetry.space_group_name_H-M   'P 1'
#
loop_
_entity.id
_entity.type
_entity.pdbx_description
1 polymer ?
#
loop_
_entity_poly.entity_id
_entity_poly.type
_entity_poly.pdbx_seq_one_letter_code
_entity_poly.pdbx_strand_id
1 'polypeptide(L)'
;MKFLANLLVSIHNVAAGEVIALAGKAGMHLPDVYEVLKDSAGGSKMFAIRGPLMVNNQYDQVTATIDTFMKDLGIISEFANDLHCPTPLFDVTHQLYTACQNQGKGSLDTAAVCLLLEEFAGVKR
;
A
#
# COMPACT_ATOMS: atom_id res chain seq x y z
N MET A 1 -8.29 -19.05 -2.10
CA MET A 1 -8.90 -17.96 -1.31
C MET A 1 -7.88 -17.01 -0.69
N LYS A 2 -6.92 -17.48 0.14
CA LYS A 2 -5.89 -16.59 0.77
C LYS A 2 -5.13 -15.72 -0.23
N PHE A 3 -4.66 -16.30 -1.34
CA PHE A 3 -3.90 -15.57 -2.38
C PHE A 3 -4.70 -14.42 -3.00
N LEU A 4 -5.97 -14.67 -3.34
CA LEU A 4 -6.87 -13.65 -3.90
C LEU A 4 -7.13 -12.52 -2.89
N ALA A 5 -7.30 -12.86 -1.61
CA ALA A 5 -7.48 -11.86 -0.57
C ALA A 5 -6.22 -10.99 -0.38
N ASN A 6 -5.03 -11.61 -0.31
CA ASN A 6 -3.78 -10.87 -0.14
C ASN A 6 -3.38 -10.06 -1.38
N LEU A 7 -3.74 -10.51 -2.58
CA LEU A 7 -3.65 -9.73 -3.81
C LEU A 7 -4.46 -8.43 -3.66
N LEU A 8 -5.73 -8.51 -3.26
CA LEU A 8 -6.56 -7.32 -3.02
C LEU A 8 -6.00 -6.42 -1.91
N VAL A 9 -5.54 -7.01 -0.80
CA VAL A 9 -4.92 -6.26 0.30
C VAL A 9 -3.72 -5.45 -0.19
N SER A 10 -2.86 -6.05 -1.02
CA SER A 10 -1.68 -5.38 -1.56
C SER A 10 -2.04 -4.19 -2.43
N ILE A 11 -2.97 -4.37 -3.37
CA ILE A 11 -3.41 -3.33 -4.30
C ILE A 11 -4.10 -2.19 -3.53
N HIS A 12 -4.98 -2.53 -2.58
CA HIS A 12 -5.69 -1.50 -1.81
C HIS A 12 -4.77 -0.69 -0.90
N ASN A 13 -3.66 -1.26 -0.40
CA ASN A 13 -2.65 -0.50 0.32
C ASN A 13 -1.94 0.51 -0.60
N VAL A 14 -1.53 0.08 -1.80
CA VAL A 14 -0.88 0.96 -2.77
C VAL A 14 -1.84 2.08 -3.18
N ALA A 15 -3.09 1.75 -3.52
CA ALA A 15 -4.10 2.74 -3.87
C ALA A 15 -4.35 3.76 -2.73
N ALA A 16 -4.38 3.29 -1.48
CA ALA A 16 -4.45 4.16 -0.31
C ALA A 16 -3.21 5.07 -0.18
N GLY A 17 -2.01 4.52 -0.40
CA GLY A 17 -0.78 5.30 -0.40
C GLY A 17 -0.77 6.37 -1.50
N GLU A 18 -1.24 6.05 -2.71
CA GLU A 18 -1.30 6.98 -3.83
C GLU A 18 -2.23 8.15 -3.56
N VAL A 19 -3.44 7.89 -3.03
CA VAL A 19 -4.39 8.97 -2.76
C VAL A 19 -3.89 9.90 -1.66
N ILE A 20 -3.23 9.35 -0.62
CA ILE A 20 -2.62 10.17 0.44
C ILE A 20 -1.45 10.99 -0.09
N ALA A 21 -0.57 10.39 -0.90
CA ALA A 21 0.54 11.11 -1.51
C ALA A 21 0.05 12.24 -2.45
N LEU A 22 -0.98 11.97 -3.26
CA LEU A 22 -1.59 12.97 -4.14
C LEU A 22 -2.25 14.10 -3.36
N ALA A 23 -3.02 13.77 -2.32
CA ALA A 23 -3.63 14.77 -1.43
C ALA A 23 -2.57 15.63 -0.74
N GLY A 24 -1.48 15.03 -0.28
CA GLY A 24 -0.34 15.73 0.32
C GLY A 24 0.33 16.67 -0.69
N LYS A 25 0.52 16.22 -1.94
CA LYS A 25 1.03 17.05 -3.03
C LYS A 25 0.13 18.24 -3.35
N ALA A 26 -1.19 18.04 -3.24
CA ALA A 26 -2.19 19.08 -3.45
C ALA A 26 -2.32 20.06 -2.27
N GLY A 27 -1.59 19.87 -1.17
CA GLY A 27 -1.66 20.72 0.02
C GLY A 27 -2.96 20.56 0.81
N MET A 28 -3.65 19.43 0.67
CA MET A 28 -4.89 19.14 1.40
C MET A 28 -4.61 18.72 2.85
N HIS A 29 -5.58 18.99 3.72
CA HIS A 29 -5.55 18.48 5.10
C HIS A 29 -5.86 16.97 5.10
N LEU A 30 -4.82 16.14 5.25
CA LEU A 30 -4.91 14.68 5.12
C LEU A 30 -5.92 14.00 6.06
N PRO A 31 -6.08 14.43 7.32
CA PRO A 31 -7.14 13.88 8.18
C PRO A 31 -8.54 14.06 7.58
N ASP A 32 -8.86 15.22 7.00
CA ASP A 32 -10.17 15.45 6.38
C ASP A 32 -10.34 14.58 5.14
N VAL A 33 -9.29 14.42 4.33
CA VAL A 33 -9.28 13.54 3.16
C VAL A 33 -9.60 12.11 3.56
N TYR A 34 -8.95 11.60 4.61
CA TYR A 34 -9.22 10.26 5.11
C TYR A 34 -10.66 10.11 5.63
N GLU A 35 -11.14 11.05 6.45
CA GLU A 35 -12.48 10.98 7.02
C GLU A 35 -13.58 11.00 5.95
N VAL A 36 -13.41 11.79 4.89
CA VAL A 36 -14.36 11.84 3.76
C VAL A 36 -14.30 10.59 2.90
N LEU A 37 -13.09 10.08 2.60
CA LEU A 37 -12.93 9.01 1.62
C LEU A 37 -13.14 7.60 2.20
N LYS A 38 -12.92 7.39 3.51
CA LYS A 38 -12.96 6.04 4.12
C LYS A 38 -14.31 5.33 3.95
N ASP A 39 -15.41 6.08 3.99
CA ASP A 39 -16.79 5.58 3.85
C ASP A 39 -17.40 5.90 2.47
N SER A 40 -16.59 6.41 1.54
CA SER A 40 -17.02 6.72 0.17
C SER A 40 -17.10 5.46 -0.70
N ALA A 41 -17.63 5.60 -1.92
CA ALA A 41 -17.63 4.52 -2.91
C ALA A 41 -16.22 4.02 -3.29
N GLY A 42 -15.19 4.85 -3.10
CA GLY A 42 -13.78 4.48 -3.32
C GLY A 42 -13.08 3.94 -2.07
N GLY A 43 -13.78 3.88 -0.93
CA GLY A 43 -13.24 3.35 0.32
C GLY A 43 -12.93 1.85 0.24
N SER A 44 -12.04 1.39 1.10
CA SER A 44 -11.75 -0.04 1.26
C SER A 44 -11.48 -0.38 2.72
N LYS A 45 -11.62 -1.67 3.07
CA LYS A 45 -11.29 -2.14 4.42
C LYS A 45 -9.83 -1.85 4.77
N MET A 46 -8.91 -1.96 3.80
CA MET A 46 -7.49 -1.65 4.03
C MET A 46 -7.26 -0.15 4.21
N PHE A 47 -7.97 0.70 3.48
CA PHE A 47 -7.89 2.14 3.70
C PHE A 47 -8.39 2.54 5.09
N ALA A 48 -9.47 1.94 5.58
CA ALA A 48 -9.95 2.18 6.96
C ALA A 48 -8.96 1.69 8.05
N ILE A 49 -8.16 0.66 7.78
CA ILE A 49 -7.18 0.13 8.74
C ILE A 49 -5.86 0.91 8.69
N ARG A 50 -5.34 1.18 7.48
CA ARG A 50 -3.98 1.72 7.27
C ARG A 50 -3.95 3.20 6.90
N GLY A 51 -5.08 3.77 6.48
CA GLY A 51 -5.24 5.20 6.24
C GLY A 51 -4.78 6.04 7.43
N PRO A 52 -5.17 5.72 8.69
CA PRO A 52 -4.68 6.44 9.86
C PRO A 52 -3.15 6.40 10.02
N LEU A 53 -2.50 5.26 9.71
CA LEU A 53 -1.04 5.14 9.74
C LEU A 53 -0.39 6.06 8.70
N MET A 54 -0.94 6.06 7.48
CA MET A 54 -0.49 6.91 6.39
C MET A 54 -0.68 8.38 6.72
N VAL A 55 -1.87 8.81 7.16
CA VAL A 55 -2.16 10.20 7.52
C VAL A 55 -1.22 10.71 8.60
N ASN A 56 -0.95 9.90 9.63
CA ASN A 56 -0.11 10.29 10.76
C ASN A 56 1.39 10.09 10.54
N ASN A 57 1.81 9.55 9.39
CA ASN A 57 3.21 9.21 9.09
C ASN A 57 3.83 8.26 10.14
N GLN A 58 3.04 7.27 10.59
CA GLN A 58 3.41 6.34 11.67
C GLN A 58 3.38 4.90 11.19
N TYR A 59 4.56 4.32 10.90
CA TYR A 59 4.67 2.98 10.32
C TYR A 59 5.33 1.94 11.24
N ASP A 60 5.76 2.35 12.43
CA ASP A 60 6.34 1.46 13.44
C ASP A 60 5.26 0.66 14.19
N GLN A 61 3.98 1.04 14.08
CA GLN A 61 2.84 0.28 14.59
C GLN A 61 2.50 -0.87 13.63
N VAL A 62 3.36 -1.89 13.66
CA VAL A 62 3.32 -3.00 12.72
C VAL A 62 2.10 -3.89 12.96
N THR A 63 1.21 -3.94 11.98
CA THR A 63 0.19 -5.00 11.85
C THR A 63 0.73 -6.14 10.98
N ALA A 64 1.44 -5.80 9.91
CA ALA A 64 2.18 -6.75 9.08
C ALA A 64 3.42 -6.07 8.48
N THR A 65 4.59 -6.70 8.58
CA THR A 65 5.83 -6.15 7.99
C THR A 65 5.86 -6.33 6.48
N ILE A 66 6.54 -5.40 5.79
CA ILE A 66 6.81 -5.53 4.35
C ILE A 66 7.58 -6.83 4.05
N ASP A 67 8.58 -7.20 4.85
CA ASP A 67 9.36 -8.42 4.64
C ASP A 67 8.52 -9.70 4.68
N THR A 68 7.57 -9.77 5.62
CA THR A 68 6.66 -10.92 5.71
C THR A 68 5.69 -10.91 4.54
N PHE A 69 5.21 -9.72 4.16
CA PHE A 69 4.24 -9.57 3.08
C PHE A 69 4.84 -9.92 1.71
N MET A 70 6.10 -9.56 1.46
CA MET A 70 6.82 -9.91 0.23
C MET A 70 6.85 -11.41 -0.07
N LYS A 71 6.92 -12.26 0.96
CA LYS A 71 6.84 -13.72 0.78
C LYS A 71 5.49 -14.14 0.21
N ASP A 72 4.40 -13.58 0.73
CA ASP A 72 3.05 -13.86 0.20
C ASP A 72 2.90 -13.32 -1.23
N LEU A 73 3.46 -12.14 -1.55
CA LEU A 73 3.42 -11.59 -2.93
C LEU A 73 4.20 -12.45 -3.93
N GLY A 74 5.34 -13.00 -3.53
CA GLY A 74 6.09 -13.96 -4.35
C GLY A 74 5.26 -15.20 -4.71
N ILE A 75 4.64 -15.83 -3.70
CA ILE A 75 3.79 -17.02 -3.89
C ILE A 75 2.57 -16.69 -4.79
N ILE A 76 1.96 -15.51 -4.63
CA ILE A 76 0.84 -15.09 -5.47
C ILE A 76 1.30 -14.89 -6.93
N SER A 77 2.50 -14.33 -7.14
CA SER A 77 3.07 -14.14 -8.48
C SER A 77 3.29 -15.48 -9.18
N GLU A 78 3.90 -16.45 -8.49
CA GLU A 78 4.09 -17.81 -8.98
C GLU A 78 2.75 -18.47 -9.34
N PHE A 79 1.77 -18.38 -8.44
CA PHE A 79 0.43 -18.93 -8.66
C PHE A 79 -0.27 -18.34 -9.90
N ALA A 80 -0.18 -17.02 -10.12
CA ALA A 80 -0.76 -16.37 -11.29
C ALA A 80 -0.03 -16.81 -12.58
N ASN A 81 1.29 -16.93 -12.55
CA ASN A 81 2.12 -17.35 -13.67
C ASN A 81 1.85 -18.80 -14.08
N ASP A 82 1.74 -19.72 -13.12
CA ASP A 82 1.41 -21.13 -13.37
C ASP A 82 0.06 -21.31 -14.07
N LEU A 83 -0.88 -20.40 -13.82
CA LEU A 83 -2.19 -20.37 -14.46
C LEU A 83 -2.24 -19.54 -15.76
N HIS A 84 -1.13 -18.91 -16.13
CA HIS A 84 -1.06 -17.95 -17.24
C HIS A 84 -2.12 -16.82 -17.13
N CYS A 85 -2.44 -16.40 -15.91
CA CYS A 85 -3.44 -15.37 -15.63
C CYS A 85 -2.77 -14.00 -15.42
N PRO A 86 -3.07 -12.98 -16.25
CA PRO A 86 -2.44 -11.67 -16.10
C PRO A 86 -2.96 -10.91 -14.88
N THR A 87 -2.05 -10.29 -14.12
CA THR A 87 -2.38 -9.54 -12.89
C THR A 87 -1.73 -8.13 -12.87
N PRO A 88 -1.98 -7.27 -13.87
CA PRO A 88 -1.16 -6.08 -14.10
C PRO A 88 -1.09 -5.10 -12.91
N LEU A 89 -2.18 -4.88 -12.18
CA LEU A 89 -2.18 -4.01 -10.99
C LEU A 89 -1.35 -4.60 -9.85
N PHE A 90 -1.40 -5.92 -9.69
CA PHE A 90 -0.63 -6.63 -8.70
C PHE A 90 0.86 -6.63 -9.06
N ASP A 91 1.20 -6.76 -10.35
CA ASP A 91 2.59 -6.76 -10.80
C ASP A 91 3.27 -5.42 -10.47
N VAL A 92 2.59 -4.30 -10.71
CA VAL A 92 3.05 -2.96 -10.31
C VAL A 92 3.16 -2.85 -8.78
N THR A 93 2.14 -3.35 -8.06
CA THR A 93 2.13 -3.37 -6.59
C THR A 93 3.34 -4.12 -6.02
N HIS A 94 3.67 -5.28 -6.59
CA HIS A 94 4.80 -6.09 -6.17
C HIS A 94 6.13 -5.36 -6.39
N GLN A 95 6.27 -4.63 -7.50
CA GLN A 95 7.45 -3.81 -7.75
C GLN A 95 7.60 -2.67 -6.73
N LEU A 96 6.50 -2.01 -6.34
CA LEU A 96 6.53 -0.95 -5.32
C LEU A 96 6.96 -1.48 -3.95
N TYR A 97 6.45 -2.65 -3.55
CA TYR A 97 6.90 -3.29 -2.31
C TYR A 97 8.35 -3.77 -2.37
N THR A 98 8.80 -4.25 -3.53
CA THR A 98 10.22 -4.57 -3.78
C THR A 98 11.10 -3.34 -3.60
N ALA A 99 10.69 -2.19 -4.16
CA ALA A 99 11.39 -0.92 -4.00
C ALA A 99 11.43 -0.47 -2.53
N CYS A 100 10.33 -0.62 -1.79
CA CYS A 100 10.30 -0.33 -0.35
C CYS A 100 11.31 -1.21 0.42
N GLN A 101 11.33 -2.52 0.15
CA GLN A 101 12.25 -3.45 0.79
C GLN A 101 13.72 -3.08 0.49
N ASN A 102 14.04 -2.78 -0.76
CA ASN A 102 15.39 -2.37 -1.19
C ASN A 102 15.84 -1.03 -0.57
N GLN A 103 14.91 -0.17 -0.18
CA GLN A 103 15.20 1.07 0.56
C GLN A 103 15.27 0.86 2.09
N GLY A 104 15.35 -0.38 2.56
CA GLY A 104 15.48 -0.69 3.99
C GLY A 104 14.19 -0.53 4.79
N LYS A 105 13.02 -0.44 4.13
CA LYS A 105 11.71 -0.29 4.79
C LYS A 105 11.08 -1.63 5.18
N GLY A 106 11.81 -2.74 5.07
CA GLY A 106 11.30 -4.12 5.24
C GLY A 106 10.63 -4.39 6.60
N SER A 107 11.13 -3.77 7.66
CA SER A 107 10.60 -3.94 9.03
C SER A 107 9.38 -3.09 9.36
N LEU A 108 9.03 -2.10 8.50
CA LEU A 108 7.89 -1.22 8.72
C LEU A 108 6.57 -1.91 8.34
N ASP A 109 5.45 -1.36 8.80
CA ASP A 109 4.13 -1.82 8.33
C ASP A 109 4.01 -1.68 6.81
N THR A 110 3.30 -2.59 6.16
CA THR A 110 2.94 -2.51 4.75
C THR A 110 2.31 -1.19 4.28
N ALA A 111 1.75 -0.37 5.19
CA ALA A 111 1.31 0.99 4.91
C ALA A 111 2.46 1.94 4.49
N ALA A 112 3.72 1.60 4.83
CA ALA A 112 4.92 2.36 4.50
C ALA A 112 5.20 2.47 2.99
N VAL A 113 4.45 1.76 2.14
CA VAL A 113 4.45 2.03 0.69
C VAL A 113 4.05 3.46 0.37
N CYS A 114 3.27 4.12 1.24
CA CYS A 114 2.95 5.54 1.14
C CYS A 114 4.22 6.43 1.16
N LEU A 115 5.22 6.10 1.99
CA LEU A 115 6.50 6.85 2.03
C LEU A 115 7.21 6.83 0.68
N LEU A 116 7.24 5.68 0.01
CA LEU A 116 7.86 5.54 -1.30
C LEU A 116 7.12 6.39 -2.35
N LEU A 117 5.79 6.37 -2.31
CA LEU A 117 4.95 7.13 -3.26
C LEU A 117 5.09 8.65 -3.04
N GLU A 118 5.24 9.08 -1.80
CA GLU A 118 5.53 10.47 -1.46
C GLU A 118 6.91 10.91 -1.93
N GLU A 119 7.91 10.05 -1.78
CA GLU A 119 9.25 10.26 -2.32
C GLU A 119 9.21 10.44 -3.84
N PHE A 120 8.49 9.57 -4.56
CA PHE A 120 8.27 9.70 -6.01
C PHE A 120 7.56 10.99 -6.40
N ALA A 121 6.58 11.41 -5.60
CA ALA A 121 5.83 12.65 -5.81
C ALA A 121 6.60 13.91 -5.35
N GLY A 122 7.74 13.76 -4.68
CA GLY A 122 8.48 14.87 -4.06
C GLY A 122 7.65 15.58 -2.98
N VAL A 123 6.86 14.84 -2.22
CA VAL A 123 6.13 15.31 -1.03
C VAL A 123 7.00 15.07 0.19
N LYS A 124 7.13 16.08 1.07
CA LYS A 124 7.89 15.97 2.33
C LYS A 124 6.96 16.32 3.48
N ARG A 125 6.78 15.39 4.43
CA ARG A 125 5.98 15.58 5.65
C ARG A 125 6.50 14.74 6.80
#